data_AF-A0A7X6NRX2-F1
#
_entry.id   AF-A0A7X6NRX2-F1
#
_cell.length_a   1.000
_cell.length_b   1.000
_cell.length_c   1.000
_cell.angle_alpha   90.00
_cell.angle_beta   90.00
_cell.angle_gamma   90.00
#
_symmetry.space_group_name_H-M   'P 1'
#
loop_
_entity.id
_entity.type
_entity.pdbx_description
1 polymer ?
#
loop_
_entity_poly.entity_id
_entity_poly.type
_entity_poly.pdbx_seq_one_letter_code
_entity_poly.pdbx_strand_id
1 'polypeptide(L)'
;MIDQFVQKALDFGFSHAGPMDPRTLEVRTEVRQMCASNLCHAYGRSWSCPPAVGSLAEHRLTIERYSIGLIVQYTAELDDPYDFETMQAADRRQSRLLAGFRRVLWPHFPDLLALGNGPCSICKTCTYPDTPCRFPKLLIESMEAFGLVVSDVCTANGLGYYYGPETITYTGCYLLK
;
A
#
# COMPACT_ATOMS: atom_id res chain seq x y z
N MET A 1 7.41 8.79 19.02
CA MET A 1 7.66 9.64 17.82
C MET A 1 6.78 9.21 16.66
N ILE A 2 6.61 7.91 16.41
CA ILE A 2 5.67 7.41 15.40
C ILE A 2 4.20 7.69 15.77
N ASP A 3 3.87 7.70 17.07
CA ASP A 3 2.50 7.91 17.58
C ASP A 3 1.89 9.24 17.12
N GLN A 4 2.70 10.30 16.99
CA GLN A 4 2.20 11.58 16.47
C GLN A 4 1.75 11.46 15.01
N PHE A 5 2.39 10.59 14.22
CA PHE A 5 2.04 10.37 12.81
C PHE A 5 0.87 9.40 12.68
N VAL A 6 0.69 8.49 13.64
CA VAL A 6 -0.55 7.70 13.77
C VAL A 6 -1.74 8.63 13.95
N GLN A 7 -1.69 9.57 14.91
CA GLN A 7 -2.77 10.52 15.11
C GLN A 7 -2.99 11.40 13.87
N LYS A 8 -1.92 11.93 13.27
CA LYS A 8 -2.04 12.70 12.02
C LYS A 8 -2.68 11.92 10.88
N ALA A 9 -2.44 10.61 10.78
CA ALA A 9 -3.05 9.77 9.75
C ALA A 9 -4.57 9.66 9.97
N LEU A 10 -5.00 9.44 11.22
CA LEU A 10 -6.42 9.42 11.57
C LEU A 10 -7.07 10.78 11.26
N ASP A 11 -6.45 11.88 11.67
CA ASP A 11 -6.93 13.24 11.40
C ASP A 11 -6.98 13.56 9.90
N PHE A 12 -6.10 12.95 9.10
CA PHE A 12 -6.06 13.09 7.64
C PHE A 12 -7.20 12.33 6.93
N GLY A 13 -7.86 11.41 7.63
CA GLY A 13 -9.05 10.71 7.15
C GLY A 13 -8.88 9.21 6.92
N PHE A 14 -7.81 8.58 7.42
CA PHE A 14 -7.74 7.12 7.53
C PHE A 14 -8.64 6.63 8.67
N SER A 15 -9.29 5.48 8.46
CA SER A 15 -10.17 4.87 9.47
C SER A 15 -9.37 4.22 10.60
N HIS A 16 -8.22 3.64 10.25
CA HIS A 16 -7.31 3.00 11.21
C HIS A 16 -5.87 3.33 10.84
N ALA A 17 -5.02 3.47 11.86
CA ALA A 17 -3.59 3.66 11.71
C ALA A 17 -2.87 3.08 12.91
N GLY A 18 -1.63 2.62 12.72
CA GLY A 18 -0.80 2.14 13.81
C GLY A 18 0.69 2.15 13.47
N PRO A 19 1.54 2.09 14.49
CA PRO A 19 2.96 1.85 14.27
C PRO A 19 3.14 0.48 13.61
N MET A 20 4.11 0.38 12.72
CA MET A 20 4.47 -0.87 12.04
C MET A 20 5.96 -1.13 12.22
N ASP A 21 6.34 -2.38 12.48
CA ASP A 21 7.74 -2.81 12.44
C ASP A 21 8.03 -3.38 11.04
N PRO A 22 8.88 -2.73 10.22
CA PRO A 22 9.26 -3.22 8.90
C PRO A 22 9.76 -4.67 8.89
N ARG A 23 10.34 -5.15 9.99
CA ARG A 23 10.89 -6.52 10.08
C ARG A 23 9.81 -7.61 10.08
N THR A 24 8.54 -7.25 10.30
CA THR A 24 7.43 -8.20 10.19
C THR A 24 6.97 -8.40 8.75
N LEU A 25 7.50 -7.64 7.78
CA LEU A 25 7.12 -7.75 6.38
C LEU A 25 7.81 -8.96 5.74
N GLU A 26 7.08 -10.07 5.67
CA GLU A 26 7.56 -11.29 5.04
C GLU A 26 7.29 -11.29 3.53
N VAL A 27 8.36 -11.18 2.74
CA VAL A 27 8.29 -11.30 1.29
C VAL A 27 8.18 -12.77 0.89
N ARG A 28 7.05 -13.15 0.28
CA ARG A 28 6.71 -14.52 -0.11
C ARG A 28 6.58 -14.68 -1.62
N THR A 29 7.13 -15.77 -2.15
CA THR A 29 7.14 -16.04 -3.60
C THR A 29 5.75 -16.37 -4.12
N GLU A 30 4.97 -17.07 -3.30
CA GLU A 30 3.61 -17.52 -3.58
C GLU A 30 2.69 -16.33 -3.82
N VAL A 31 2.86 -15.24 -3.06
CA VAL A 31 2.08 -14.00 -3.26
C VAL A 31 2.39 -13.36 -4.60
N ARG A 32 3.67 -13.32 -5.01
CA ARG A 32 4.07 -12.81 -6.32
C ARG A 32 3.51 -13.66 -7.46
N GLN A 33 3.47 -14.98 -7.28
CA GLN A 33 2.86 -15.91 -8.24
C GLN A 33 1.34 -15.68 -8.34
N MET A 34 0.65 -15.47 -7.21
CA MET A 34 -0.76 -15.11 -7.20
C MET A 34 -1.01 -13.75 -7.88
N CYS A 35 -0.17 -12.75 -7.63
CA CYS A 35 -0.22 -11.45 -8.30
C CYS A 35 -0.13 -11.59 -9.84
N ALA A 36 0.65 -12.56 -10.33
CA ALA A 36 0.79 -12.84 -11.76
C ALA A 36 -0.48 -13.41 -12.42
N SER A 37 -1.47 -13.88 -11.65
CA SER A 37 -2.80 -14.23 -12.17
C SER A 37 -3.57 -13.02 -12.71
N ASN A 38 -3.12 -11.80 -12.37
CA ASN A 38 -3.60 -10.54 -12.94
C ASN A 38 -5.11 -10.28 -12.74
N LEU A 39 -5.67 -10.71 -11.60
CA LEU A 39 -7.07 -10.44 -11.25
C LEU A 39 -7.39 -8.94 -11.16
N CYS A 40 -6.40 -8.10 -10.81
CA CYS A 40 -6.53 -6.65 -10.80
C CYS A 40 -6.29 -5.98 -12.18
N HIS A 41 -5.96 -6.76 -13.21
CA HIS A 41 -5.68 -6.29 -14.58
C HIS A 41 -4.53 -5.29 -14.74
N ALA A 42 -3.62 -5.19 -13.76
CA ALA A 42 -2.51 -4.25 -13.74
C ALA A 42 -1.12 -4.87 -14.01
N TYR A 43 -1.00 -6.20 -14.05
CA TYR A 43 0.26 -6.90 -14.31
C TYR A 43 0.81 -6.53 -15.69
N GLY A 44 2.10 -6.16 -15.75
CA GLY A 44 2.73 -5.70 -17.00
C GLY A 44 2.17 -4.41 -17.58
N ARG A 45 1.55 -3.54 -16.74
CA ARG A 45 0.96 -2.26 -17.19
C ARG A 45 1.38 -1.05 -16.37
N SER A 46 2.15 -1.24 -15.30
CA SER A 46 2.56 -0.16 -14.40
C SER A 46 3.96 -0.39 -13.85
N TRP A 47 4.69 0.70 -13.61
CA TRP A 47 5.97 0.70 -12.89
C TRP A 47 5.85 0.17 -11.46
N SER A 48 4.65 0.22 -10.86
CA SER A 48 4.38 -0.30 -9.50
C SER A 48 4.06 -1.80 -9.45
N CYS A 49 4.02 -2.47 -10.60
CA CYS A 49 3.57 -3.86 -10.72
C CYS A 49 4.65 -4.71 -11.40
N PRO A 50 4.65 -6.04 -11.20
CA PRO A 50 5.62 -6.87 -11.87
C PRO A 50 5.41 -6.88 -13.39
N PRO A 51 6.49 -7.04 -14.18
CA PRO A 51 7.87 -7.26 -13.74
C PRO A 51 8.61 -5.97 -13.32
N ALA A 52 8.02 -4.80 -13.54
CA ALA A 52 8.69 -3.50 -13.39
C ALA A 52 9.09 -3.15 -11.95
N VAL A 53 8.32 -3.63 -10.97
CA VAL A 53 8.54 -3.37 -9.53
C VAL A 53 9.85 -3.99 -9.00
N GLY A 54 10.52 -4.84 -9.76
CA GLY A 54 11.76 -5.50 -9.34
C GLY A 54 11.56 -6.88 -8.72
N SER A 55 12.65 -7.46 -8.24
CA SER A 55 12.70 -8.82 -7.71
C SER A 55 12.36 -8.90 -6.22
N LEU A 56 11.89 -10.07 -5.78
CA LEU A 56 11.63 -10.33 -4.36
C LEU A 56 12.90 -10.28 -3.51
N ALA A 57 14.07 -10.56 -4.09
CA ALA A 57 15.35 -10.45 -3.37
C ALA A 57 15.68 -8.98 -3.08
N GLU A 58 15.51 -8.10 -4.06
CA GLU A 58 15.68 -6.65 -3.89
C GLU A 58 14.68 -6.08 -2.88
N HIS A 59 13.44 -6.58 -2.87
CA HIS A 59 12.41 -6.18 -1.92
C HIS A 59 12.78 -6.50 -0.47
N ARG A 60 13.31 -7.69 -0.19
CA ARG A 60 13.81 -8.05 1.15
C ARG A 60 14.90 -7.09 1.60
N LEU A 61 15.91 -6.88 0.75
CA LEU A 61 17.01 -5.94 1.03
C LEU A 61 16.55 -4.48 1.13
N THR A 62 15.42 -4.13 0.52
CA THR A 62 14.83 -2.79 0.61
C THR A 62 14.15 -2.60 1.97
N ILE A 63 13.32 -3.56 2.40
CA ILE A 63 12.65 -3.53 3.71
C ILE A 63 13.65 -3.41 4.85
N GLU A 64 14.76 -4.17 4.81
CA GLU A 64 15.79 -4.19 5.85
C GLU A 64 16.45 -2.82 6.12
N ARG A 65 16.32 -1.86 5.19
CA ARG A 65 16.86 -0.50 5.34
C ARG A 65 16.01 0.41 6.22
N TYR A 66 14.79 -0.02 6.56
CA TYR A 66 13.83 0.75 7.33
C TYR A 66 13.65 0.15 8.72
N SER A 67 13.64 1.00 9.73
CA SER A 67 13.48 0.60 11.14
C SER A 67 12.14 1.03 11.74
N ILE A 68 11.39 1.90 11.06
CA ILE A 68 10.13 2.45 11.52
C ILE A 68 9.13 2.34 10.37
N GLY A 69 7.88 2.00 10.68
CA GLY A 69 6.80 1.98 9.72
C GLY A 69 5.51 2.57 10.28
N LEU A 70 4.61 2.89 9.37
CA LEU A 70 3.25 3.32 9.66
C LEU A 70 2.31 2.52 8.76
N ILE A 71 1.38 1.76 9.34
CA ILE A 71 0.32 1.10 8.61
C ILE A 71 -0.96 1.93 8.71
N VAL A 72 -1.68 2.06 7.60
CA VAL A 72 -2.88 2.90 7.47
C VAL A 72 -3.96 2.18 6.67
N GLN A 73 -5.21 2.38 7.05
CA GLN A 73 -6.36 1.73 6.43
C GLN A 73 -7.52 2.69 6.24
N TYR A 74 -8.29 2.44 5.19
CA TYR A 74 -9.58 3.08 4.98
C TYR A 74 -10.65 2.00 4.88
N THR A 75 -11.67 2.14 5.72
CA THR A 75 -12.80 1.23 5.84
C THR A 75 -14.06 1.94 5.33
N ALA A 76 -14.84 1.25 4.49
CA ALA A 76 -16.15 1.69 4.07
C ALA A 76 -17.19 0.61 4.42
N GLU A 77 -18.39 1.07 4.77
CA GLU A 77 -19.59 0.24 4.89
C GLU A 77 -20.15 -0.01 3.49
N LEU A 78 -20.63 -1.23 3.25
CA LEU A 78 -21.22 -1.69 1.99
C LEU A 78 -22.73 -1.83 2.18
N ASP A 79 -23.50 -1.55 1.14
CA ASP A 79 -24.95 -1.81 1.18
C ASP A 79 -25.25 -3.32 1.15
N ASP A 80 -24.44 -4.10 0.42
CA ASP A 80 -24.47 -5.56 0.38
C ASP A 80 -23.09 -6.15 -0.03
N PRO A 81 -22.86 -7.47 0.08
CA PRO A 81 -21.56 -8.10 -0.23
C PRO A 81 -21.07 -7.93 -1.68
N TYR A 82 -21.92 -7.51 -2.60
CA TYR A 82 -21.65 -7.30 -4.02
C TYR A 82 -21.70 -5.81 -4.41
N ASP A 83 -21.65 -4.90 -3.44
CA ASP A 83 -21.56 -3.45 -3.68
C ASP A 83 -20.18 -3.06 -4.27
N PHE A 84 -19.98 -3.40 -5.54
CA PHE A 84 -18.76 -3.13 -6.29
C PHE A 84 -18.50 -1.64 -6.48
N GLU A 85 -19.53 -0.79 -6.44
CA GLU A 85 -19.37 0.65 -6.57
C GLU A 85 -18.68 1.22 -5.34
N THR A 86 -19.16 0.87 -4.15
CA THR A 86 -18.55 1.30 -2.89
C THR A 86 -17.17 0.71 -2.69
N MET A 87 -16.96 -0.56 -3.05
CA MET A 87 -15.62 -1.16 -3.05
C MET A 87 -14.63 -0.35 -3.90
N GLN A 88 -14.99 -0.04 -5.15
CA GLN A 88 -14.13 0.76 -6.01
C GLN A 88 -13.97 2.20 -5.52
N ALA A 89 -15.00 2.80 -4.93
CA ALA A 89 -14.92 4.13 -4.34
C ALA A 89 -13.97 4.16 -3.13
N ALA A 90 -14.02 3.14 -2.28
CA ALA A 90 -13.15 2.97 -1.12
C ALA A 90 -11.69 2.74 -1.54
N ASP A 91 -11.43 1.94 -2.58
CA ASP A 91 -10.08 1.75 -3.13
C ASP A 91 -9.49 3.07 -3.65
N ARG A 92 -10.28 3.82 -4.44
CA ARG A 92 -9.89 5.16 -4.92
C ARG A 92 -9.65 6.13 -3.76
N ARG A 93 -10.46 6.07 -2.70
CA ARG A 93 -10.30 6.92 -1.52
C ARG A 93 -9.02 6.57 -0.76
N GLN A 94 -8.76 5.29 -0.50
CA GLN A 94 -7.52 4.83 0.12
C GLN A 94 -6.30 5.27 -0.70
N SER A 95 -6.32 5.05 -2.02
CA SER A 95 -5.23 5.48 -2.92
C SER A 95 -4.95 6.99 -2.83
N ARG A 96 -6.00 7.82 -2.77
CA ARG A 96 -5.87 9.28 -2.64
C ARG A 96 -5.34 9.68 -1.27
N LEU A 97 -5.83 9.06 -0.20
CA LEU A 97 -5.33 9.29 1.16
C LEU A 97 -3.84 8.93 1.24
N LEU A 98 -3.44 7.77 0.70
CA LEU A 98 -2.06 7.31 0.70
C LEU A 98 -1.14 8.24 -0.10
N ALA A 99 -1.57 8.69 -1.29
CA ALA A 99 -0.82 9.67 -2.08
C ALA A 99 -0.74 11.05 -1.40
N GLY A 100 -1.82 11.49 -0.76
CA GLY A 100 -1.91 12.77 -0.08
C GLY A 100 -1.06 12.81 1.20
N PHE A 101 -1.22 11.82 2.06
CA PHE A 101 -0.57 11.76 3.37
C PHE A 101 0.95 11.60 3.27
N ARG A 102 1.44 11.02 2.16
CA ARG A 102 2.86 11.05 1.81
C ARG A 102 3.47 12.46 1.91
N ARG A 103 2.72 13.51 1.54
CA ARG A 103 3.19 14.91 1.62
C ARG A 103 3.36 15.40 3.05
N VAL A 104 2.60 14.85 4.00
CA VAL A 104 2.72 15.14 5.44
C VAL A 104 3.97 14.47 6.01
N LEU A 105 4.29 13.26 5.54
CA LEU A 105 5.45 12.49 5.99
C LEU A 105 6.77 12.97 5.37
N TRP A 106 6.74 13.39 4.10
CA TRP A 106 7.93 13.72 3.30
C TRP A 106 8.93 14.70 3.93
N PRO A 107 8.52 15.80 4.60
CA PRO A 107 9.45 16.71 5.26
C PRO A 107 10.25 16.07 6.41
N HIS A 108 9.75 14.97 6.95
CA HIS A 108 10.36 14.23 8.06
C HIS A 108 11.08 12.96 7.59
N PHE A 109 10.58 12.34 6.52
CA PHE A 109 11.07 11.07 5.98
C PHE A 109 11.22 11.18 4.45
N PRO A 110 12.26 11.90 3.96
CA PRO A 110 12.43 12.17 2.53
C PRO A 110 12.78 10.92 1.71
N ASP A 111 13.17 9.83 2.36
CA ASP A 111 13.45 8.54 1.71
C ASP A 111 12.33 7.52 1.96
N LEU A 112 11.12 7.95 2.34
CA LEU A 112 10.02 7.04 2.60
C LEU A 112 9.68 6.18 1.37
N LEU A 113 9.37 4.91 1.61
CA LEU A 113 8.73 4.03 0.64
C LEU A 113 7.24 3.87 0.99
N ALA A 114 6.37 4.04 0.01
CA ALA A 114 4.92 3.87 0.17
C ALA A 114 4.46 2.60 -0.54
N LEU A 115 3.79 1.72 0.21
CA LEU A 115 3.17 0.51 -0.31
C LEU A 115 1.64 0.61 -0.16
N GLY A 116 0.90 0.26 -1.20
CA GLY A 116 -0.56 0.40 -1.23
C GLY A 116 -1.27 -0.82 -1.79
N ASN A 117 -2.60 -0.75 -1.80
CA ASN A 117 -3.46 -1.69 -2.49
C ASN A 117 -3.40 -1.44 -4.01
N GLY A 118 -3.21 -2.50 -4.79
CA GLY A 118 -3.29 -2.42 -6.25
C GLY A 118 -2.25 -1.49 -6.90
N PRO A 119 -2.45 -1.11 -8.18
CA PRO A 119 -1.49 -0.31 -8.94
C PRO A 119 -1.43 1.16 -8.51
N CYS A 120 -0.27 1.78 -8.72
CA CYS A 120 -0.08 3.22 -8.57
C CYS A 120 -1.07 4.04 -9.41
N SER A 121 -1.66 5.07 -8.80
CA SER A 121 -2.64 5.97 -9.42
C SER A 121 -2.19 7.44 -9.48
N ILE A 122 -0.88 7.71 -9.33
CA ILE A 122 -0.33 9.08 -9.28
C ILE A 122 -0.47 9.82 -10.61
N CYS A 123 -0.18 9.15 -11.72
CA CYS A 123 -0.31 9.72 -13.06
C CYS A 123 -1.63 9.27 -13.71
N LYS A 124 -2.23 10.15 -14.52
CA LYS A 124 -3.45 9.81 -15.31
C LYS A 124 -3.24 8.61 -16.24
N THR A 125 -2.05 8.47 -16.81
CA THR A 125 -1.66 7.36 -17.69
C THR A 125 -0.25 6.96 -17.35
N CYS A 126 0.01 5.68 -17.11
CA CYS A 126 1.35 5.20 -16.81
C CYS A 126 2.23 5.26 -18.07
N THR A 127 3.53 5.53 -17.90
CA THR A 127 4.50 5.54 -19.01
C THR A 127 5.11 4.17 -19.27
N TYR A 128 4.76 3.16 -18.47
CA TYR A 128 5.22 1.80 -18.66
C TYR A 128 4.64 1.19 -19.95
N PRO A 129 5.43 0.43 -20.74
CA PRO A 129 6.87 0.16 -20.59
C PRO A 129 7.77 1.18 -21.31
N ASP A 130 7.19 2.15 -22.01
CA ASP A 130 7.86 2.92 -23.05
C ASP A 130 8.91 3.91 -22.51
N THR A 131 8.61 4.64 -21.44
CA THR A 131 9.52 5.65 -20.86
C THR A 131 9.54 5.61 -19.34
N PRO A 132 10.62 6.09 -18.68
CA PRO A 132 10.71 6.07 -17.22
C PRO A 132 9.50 6.68 -16.52
N CYS A 133 9.24 6.25 -15.27
CA CYS A 133 8.17 6.84 -14.46
C CYS A 133 8.33 8.36 -14.38
N ARG A 134 7.24 9.11 -14.61
CA ARG A 134 7.24 10.58 -14.50
C ARG A 134 7.46 11.08 -13.07
N PHE A 135 7.05 10.29 -12.09
CA PHE A 135 7.07 10.67 -10.67
C PHE A 135 7.68 9.55 -9.82
N PRO A 136 8.95 9.16 -10.05
CA PRO A 136 9.54 7.99 -9.41
C PRO A 136 9.56 8.11 -7.89
N LYS A 137 9.77 9.32 -7.36
CA LYS A 137 9.71 9.56 -5.91
C LYS A 137 8.31 9.39 -5.34
N LEU A 138 7.26 9.68 -6.11
CA LEU A 138 5.87 9.60 -5.67
C LEU A 138 5.26 8.21 -5.89
N LEU A 139 6.00 7.29 -6.52
CA LEU A 139 5.52 5.95 -6.84
C LEU A 139 5.04 5.24 -5.57
N ILE A 140 3.86 4.63 -5.67
CA ILE A 140 3.30 3.76 -4.65
C ILE A 140 3.34 2.35 -5.23
N GLU A 141 4.06 1.45 -4.58
CA GLU A 141 4.17 0.06 -5.03
C GLU A 141 3.04 -0.79 -4.44
N SER A 142 2.60 -1.83 -5.15
CA SER A 142 1.56 -2.73 -4.60
C SER A 142 2.15 -3.60 -3.51
N MET A 143 1.44 -3.78 -2.40
CA MET A 143 1.84 -4.70 -1.33
C MET A 143 1.96 -6.15 -1.83
N GLU A 144 1.00 -6.65 -2.63
CA GLU A 144 1.07 -8.01 -3.18
C GLU A 144 2.15 -8.14 -4.25
N ALA A 145 2.35 -7.09 -5.06
CA ALA A 145 3.49 -7.01 -5.96
C ALA A 145 4.80 -7.05 -5.16
N PHE A 146 4.87 -6.45 -3.99
CA PHE A 146 6.04 -6.53 -3.11
C PHE A 146 6.24 -7.92 -2.48
N GLY A 147 5.27 -8.83 -2.66
CA GLY A 147 5.28 -10.20 -2.15
C GLY A 147 4.66 -10.33 -0.75
N LEU A 148 3.89 -9.35 -0.31
CA LEU A 148 3.36 -9.28 1.05
C LEU A 148 1.92 -9.81 1.11
N VAL A 149 1.65 -10.69 2.09
CA VAL A 149 0.28 -11.05 2.45
C VAL A 149 -0.29 -9.94 3.32
N VAL A 150 -1.23 -9.15 2.79
CA VAL A 150 -1.74 -7.94 3.45
C VAL A 150 -2.35 -8.25 4.82
N SER A 151 -3.08 -9.37 4.96
CA SER A 151 -3.66 -9.78 6.25
C SER A 151 -2.61 -10.10 7.32
N ASP A 152 -1.50 -10.72 6.93
CA ASP A 152 -0.40 -11.05 7.83
C ASP A 152 0.31 -9.76 8.27
N VAL A 153 0.50 -8.81 7.34
CA VAL A 153 1.05 -7.49 7.65
C VAL A 153 0.17 -6.76 8.67
N CYS A 154 -1.15 -6.77 8.52
CA CYS A 154 -2.07 -6.15 9.48
C CYS A 154 -1.96 -6.82 10.86
N THR A 155 -2.07 -8.15 10.89
CA THR A 155 -2.10 -8.94 12.13
C THR A 155 -0.79 -8.82 12.90
N ALA A 156 0.36 -8.88 12.22
CA ALA A 156 1.67 -8.76 12.85
C ALA A 156 1.92 -7.36 13.47
N ASN A 157 1.13 -6.36 13.07
CA ASN A 157 1.24 -4.98 13.55
C ASN A 157 0.03 -4.52 14.34
N GLY A 158 -0.81 -5.46 14.81
CA GLY A 158 -1.90 -5.19 15.73
C GLY A 158 -3.12 -4.49 15.11
N LEU A 159 -3.27 -4.51 13.77
CA LEU A 159 -4.48 -4.04 13.09
C LEU A 159 -5.33 -5.21 12.59
N GLY A 160 -6.64 -4.99 12.51
CA GLY A 160 -7.55 -5.90 11.84
C GLY A 160 -7.34 -5.83 10.32
N TYR A 161 -7.52 -6.95 9.64
CA TYR A 161 -7.68 -6.96 8.18
C TYR A 161 -9.16 -6.86 7.77
N TYR A 162 -10.05 -7.28 8.66
CA TYR A 162 -11.50 -7.33 8.49
C TYR A 162 -12.18 -6.74 9.71
N TYR A 163 -13.14 -5.84 9.50
CA TYR A 163 -13.77 -5.04 10.54
C TYR A 163 -15.26 -5.33 10.73
N GLY A 164 -15.76 -6.44 10.18
CA GLY A 164 -17.14 -6.90 10.36
C GLY A 164 -17.89 -7.09 9.04
N PRO A 165 -19.08 -7.70 9.09
CA PRO A 165 -19.92 -7.92 7.91
C PRO A 165 -20.22 -6.59 7.22
N GLU A 166 -20.41 -6.64 5.90
CA GLU A 166 -20.77 -5.46 5.10
C GLU A 166 -19.73 -4.33 5.22
N THR A 167 -18.45 -4.69 5.38
CA THR A 167 -17.35 -3.73 5.32
C THR A 167 -16.29 -4.16 4.31
N ILE A 168 -15.64 -3.17 3.70
CA ILE A 168 -14.42 -3.36 2.93
C ILE A 168 -13.31 -2.47 3.51
N THR A 169 -12.12 -3.03 3.66
CA THR A 169 -10.96 -2.32 4.20
C THR A 169 -9.80 -2.44 3.24
N TYR A 170 -9.27 -1.30 2.80
CA TYR A 170 -8.05 -1.25 2.01
C TYR A 170 -6.89 -0.80 2.87
N THR A 171 -5.75 -1.48 2.72
CA THR A 171 -4.55 -1.27 3.54
C THR A 171 -3.43 -0.67 2.70
N GLY A 172 -2.64 0.20 3.32
CA GLY A 172 -1.33 0.62 2.82
C GLY A 172 -0.38 0.81 3.99
N CYS A 173 0.90 0.99 3.69
CA CYS A 173 1.89 1.34 4.70
C CYS A 173 2.98 2.24 4.14
N TYR A 174 3.68 2.90 5.06
CA TYR A 174 4.88 3.65 4.79
C TYR A 174 6.03 3.05 5.57
N LEU A 175 7.14 2.83 4.89
CA LEU A 175 8.43 2.48 5.47
C LEU A 175 9.24 3.77 5.60
N LEU A 176 9.70 4.06 6.82
CA LEU A 176 10.22 5.36 7.23
C LEU A 176 11.67 5.22 7.73
N LYS A 177 12.53 6.14 7.29
CA LYS A 177 13.96 6.22 7.63
C LYS A 177 14.31 7.62 8.11
#